data_AF-A0A353GHR3-F1
#
_entry.id   AF-A0A353GHR3-F1
#
_cell.length_a   1.000
_cell.length_b   1.000
_cell.length_c   1.000
_cell.angle_alpha   90.00
_cell.angle_beta   90.00
_cell.angle_gamma   90.00
#
_symmetry.space_group_name_H-M   'P 1'
#
loop_
_entity.id
_entity.type
_entity.pdbx_description
1 polymer ?
#
loop_
_entity_poly.entity_id
_entity_poly.type
_entity_poly.pdbx_seq_one_letter_code
_entity_poly.pdbx_strand_id
1 'polypeptide(L)'
;MFVMRIPVRTRHFLFRGSSAFTLVEVLIAMGLILIGVTAAAAMLHQSVRDTQHAVDVTTAAYLAQLKAEEVRRDDNTAPSSYHRINDIKAITKANATDLVTWPQDTRFAYGFCGESVTAPVGADTTATGDVKDRSGVARVIICYSMEFKHRDPSQQYDPKTVLYELRFDY
;
A
#
# COMPACT_ATOMS: atom_id res chain seq x y z
N MET A 1 -30.52 35.93 41.82
CA MET A 1 -30.05 35.00 40.78
C MET A 1 -30.86 33.71 40.93
N PHE A 2 -31.89 33.52 40.11
CA PHE A 2 -32.85 32.40 40.24
C PHE A 2 -32.36 31.20 39.40
N VAL A 3 -32.08 30.07 40.04
CA VAL A 3 -31.69 28.83 39.36
C VAL A 3 -32.95 27.99 39.13
N MET A 4 -33.42 27.99 37.88
CA MET A 4 -34.56 27.20 37.41
C MET A 4 -34.10 25.75 37.15
N ARG A 5 -34.55 24.80 38.00
CA ARG A 5 -34.31 23.36 37.79
C ARG A 5 -35.37 22.79 36.85
N ILE A 6 -34.95 22.40 35.65
CA ILE A 6 -35.77 21.68 34.68
C ILE A 6 -35.77 20.18 35.06
N PRO A 7 -36.91 19.55 35.37
CA PRO A 7 -36.95 18.11 35.62
C PRO A 7 -36.85 17.35 34.30
N VAL A 8 -35.72 16.67 34.07
CA VAL A 8 -35.55 15.70 32.97
C VAL A 8 -36.35 14.45 33.31
N ARG A 9 -37.52 14.29 32.67
CA ARG A 9 -38.41 13.14 32.86
C ARG A 9 -37.94 11.98 31.99
N THR A 10 -37.04 11.15 32.52
CA THR A 10 -36.57 9.93 31.88
C THR A 10 -37.73 8.94 31.76
N ARG A 11 -38.28 8.76 30.55
CA ARG A 11 -39.28 7.73 30.26
C ARG A 11 -38.56 6.38 30.24
N HIS A 12 -38.69 5.62 31.32
CA HIS A 12 -38.32 4.21 31.34
C HIS A 12 -39.24 3.45 30.38
N PHE A 13 -38.69 3.01 29.25
CA PHE A 13 -39.33 2.06 28.34
C PHE A 13 -39.41 0.71 29.07
N LEU A 14 -40.54 0.44 29.73
CA LEU A 14 -40.83 -0.86 30.31
C LEU A 14 -41.23 -1.82 29.18
N PHE A 15 -40.25 -2.52 28.62
CA PHE A 15 -40.49 -3.76 27.88
C PHE A 15 -40.93 -4.84 28.87
N ARG A 16 -42.24 -4.95 29.10
CA ARG A 16 -42.84 -6.04 29.86
C ARG A 16 -43.73 -6.85 28.93
N GLY A 17 -43.13 -7.87 28.33
CA GLY A 17 -43.79 -8.88 27.52
C GLY A 17 -42.98 -10.17 27.59
N SER A 18 -43.23 -11.00 28.60
CA SER A 18 -42.68 -12.35 28.71
C SER A 18 -43.52 -13.30 27.86
N SER A 19 -43.38 -13.22 26.54
CA SER A 19 -43.82 -14.27 25.63
C SER A 19 -42.67 -15.26 25.48
N ALA A 20 -42.90 -16.54 25.75
CA ALA A 20 -41.94 -17.58 25.41
C ALA A 20 -41.67 -17.52 23.89
N PHE A 21 -40.39 -17.52 23.51
CA PHE A 21 -39.96 -17.48 22.11
C PHE A 21 -40.58 -18.66 21.34
N THR A 22 -41.13 -18.40 20.16
CA THR A 22 -41.64 -19.47 19.30
C THR A 22 -40.47 -20.23 18.65
N LEU A 23 -40.62 -21.53 18.40
CA LEU A 23 -39.56 -22.34 17.75
C LEU A 23 -39.14 -21.76 16.38
N VAL A 24 -40.09 -21.19 15.65
CA VAL A 24 -39.83 -20.52 14.36
C VAL A 24 -38.95 -19.28 14.55
N GLU A 25 -39.19 -18.50 15.59
CA GLU A 25 -38.41 -17.30 15.89
C GLU A 25 -36.96 -17.65 16.25
N VAL A 26 -36.76 -18.75 16.98
CA VAL A 26 -35.41 -19.28 17.26
C VAL A 26 -34.70 -19.72 15.98
N LEU A 27 -35.38 -20.39 15.06
CA LEU A 27 -34.81 -20.78 13.77
C LEU A 27 -34.41 -19.57 12.91
N ILE A 28 -35.25 -18.53 12.89
CA ILE A 28 -34.94 -17.28 12.18
C ILE A 28 -33.73 -16.60 12.81
N ALA A 29 -33.69 -16.47 14.14
CA ALA A 29 -32.55 -15.90 14.85
C ALA A 29 -31.26 -16.68 14.57
N MET A 30 -31.32 -18.02 14.57
CA MET A 30 -30.19 -18.86 14.23
C MET A 30 -29.71 -18.65 12.79
N GLY A 31 -30.63 -18.51 11.83
CA GLY A 31 -30.30 -18.19 10.44
C GLY A 31 -29.60 -16.82 10.30
N LEU A 32 -30.09 -15.80 10.98
CA LEU A 32 -29.48 -14.47 10.98
C LEU A 32 -28.07 -14.48 11.60
N ILE A 33 -27.88 -15.24 12.68
CA ILE A 33 -26.57 -15.40 13.31
C ILE A 33 -25.58 -16.05 12.34
N LEU A 34 -25.98 -17.12 11.64
CA LEU A 34 -25.10 -17.79 10.67
C LEU A 34 -24.66 -16.85 9.55
N ILE A 35 -25.59 -16.07 9.00
CA ILE A 35 -25.27 -15.06 7.98
C ILE A 35 -24.29 -14.02 8.54
N GLY A 36 -24.54 -13.51 9.75
CA GLY A 36 -23.66 -12.56 10.42
C GLY A 36 -22.24 -13.09 10.64
N VAL A 37 -22.09 -14.34 11.08
CA VAL A 37 -20.78 -14.98 11.30
C VAL A 37 -20.02 -15.14 9.99
N THR A 38 -20.67 -15.57 8.91
CA THR A 38 -20.00 -15.71 7.60
C THR A 38 -19.51 -14.37 7.05
N ALA A 39 -20.32 -13.31 7.18
CA ALA A 39 -19.93 -11.96 6.78
C ALA A 39 -18.73 -11.45 7.60
N ALA A 40 -18.75 -11.64 8.92
CA ALA A 40 -17.65 -11.26 9.80
C ALA A 40 -16.34 -12.00 9.45
N ALA A 41 -16.41 -13.30 9.16
CA ALA A 41 -15.25 -14.09 8.76
C ALA A 41 -14.63 -13.58 7.44
N ALA A 42 -15.46 -13.24 6.45
CA ALA A 42 -14.98 -12.68 5.19
C ALA A 42 -14.28 -11.32 5.39
N MET A 43 -14.82 -10.45 6.26
CA MET A 43 -14.20 -9.18 6.59
C MET A 43 -12.86 -9.34 7.31
N LEU A 44 -12.71 -10.34 8.18
CA LEU A 44 -11.44 -10.62 8.84
C LEU A 44 -10.35 -11.03 7.84
N HIS A 45 -10.67 -11.90 6.89
CA HIS A 45 -9.72 -12.29 5.85
C HIS A 45 -9.27 -11.09 4.99
N GLN A 46 -10.21 -10.20 4.63
CA GLN A 46 -9.88 -9.00 3.88
C GLN A 46 -8.99 -8.05 4.72
N SER A 47 -9.34 -7.85 6.00
CA SER A 47 -8.58 -6.98 6.90
C SER A 47 -7.13 -7.43 7.11
N VAL A 48 -6.89 -8.74 7.21
CA VAL A 48 -5.53 -9.29 7.31
C VAL A 48 -4.73 -9.02 6.03
N ARG A 49 -5.34 -9.18 4.85
CA ARG A 49 -4.69 -8.91 3.56
C ARG A 49 -4.34 -7.43 3.40
N ASP A 50 -5.27 -6.54 3.74
CA ASP A 50 -5.04 -5.09 3.64
C ASP A 50 -3.96 -4.64 4.63
N THR A 51 -3.92 -5.22 5.82
CA THR A 51 -2.88 -4.96 6.82
C THR A 51 -1.51 -5.41 6.31
N GLN A 52 -1.42 -6.62 5.75
CA GLN A 52 -0.17 -7.13 5.18
C GLN A 52 0.32 -6.24 4.03
N HIS A 53 -0.58 -5.85 3.12
CA HIS A 53 -0.26 -4.95 2.03
C HIS A 53 0.24 -3.57 2.54
N ALA A 54 -0.41 -3.01 3.56
CA ALA A 54 0.04 -1.76 4.16
C ALA A 54 1.44 -1.87 4.78
N VAL A 55 1.74 -2.99 5.44
CA VAL A 55 3.08 -3.29 5.97
C VAL A 55 4.11 -3.39 4.85
N ASP A 56 3.78 -4.09 3.76
CA ASP A 56 4.70 -4.27 2.64
C ASP A 56 4.96 -2.95 1.89
N VAL A 57 3.94 -2.09 1.71
CA VAL A 57 4.11 -0.73 1.14
C VAL A 57 4.95 0.16 2.06
N THR A 58 4.73 0.11 3.37
CA THR A 58 5.53 0.89 4.34
C THR A 58 6.99 0.43 4.33
N THR A 59 7.21 -0.88 4.25
CA THR A 59 8.54 -1.47 4.14
C THR A 59 9.20 -1.05 2.83
N ALA A 60 8.47 -1.13 1.70
CA ALA A 60 8.96 -0.70 0.40
C ALA A 60 9.35 0.79 0.39
N ALA A 61 8.55 1.67 1.00
CA ALA A 61 8.88 3.08 1.13
C ALA A 61 10.17 3.32 1.93
N TYR A 62 10.34 2.59 3.04
CA TYR A 62 11.56 2.65 3.85
C TYR A 62 12.78 2.16 3.07
N LEU A 63 12.68 1.02 2.38
CA LEU A 63 13.78 0.48 1.56
C LEU A 63 14.15 1.41 0.41
N ALA A 64 13.15 2.04 -0.23
CA ALA A 64 13.37 3.02 -1.28
C ALA A 64 14.15 4.24 -0.75
N GLN A 65 13.80 4.75 0.43
CA GLN A 65 14.52 5.84 1.08
C GLN A 65 15.95 5.44 1.41
N LEU A 66 16.17 4.26 1.97
CA LEU A 66 17.51 3.77 2.30
C LEU A 66 18.38 3.67 1.05
N LYS A 67 17.85 3.15 -0.05
CA LYS A 67 18.60 3.06 -1.32
C LYS A 67 18.85 4.43 -1.94
N ALA A 68 17.90 5.35 -1.86
CA ALA A 68 18.08 6.71 -2.35
C ALA A 68 19.20 7.43 -1.59
N GLU A 69 19.26 7.28 -0.26
CA GLU A 69 20.35 7.83 0.56
C GLU A 69 21.70 7.18 0.25
N GLU A 70 21.73 5.87 0.02
CA GLU A 70 22.94 5.17 -0.44
C GLU A 70 23.44 5.78 -1.76
N VAL A 71 22.57 5.95 -2.75
CA VAL A 71 22.93 6.56 -4.04
C VAL A 71 23.40 8.01 -3.87
N ARG A 72 22.71 8.83 -3.05
CA ARG A 72 23.12 10.21 -2.77
C ARG A 72 24.49 10.29 -2.13
N ARG A 73 24.75 9.44 -1.14
CA ARG A 73 26.04 9.38 -0.46
C ARG A 73 27.14 8.97 -1.44
N ASP A 74 26.89 7.92 -2.22
CA ASP A 74 27.86 7.41 -3.19
C ASP A 74 28.17 8.48 -4.26
N ASP A 75 27.16 9.18 -4.77
CA ASP A 75 27.31 10.29 -5.73
C ASP A 75 28.15 11.45 -5.16
N ASN A 76 27.90 11.83 -3.90
CA ASN A 76 28.65 12.89 -3.23
C ASN A 76 30.13 12.52 -2.99
N THR A 77 30.45 11.24 -2.90
CA THR A 77 31.83 10.76 -2.74
C THR A 77 32.53 10.43 -4.07
N ALA A 78 31.79 10.44 -5.18
CA ALA A 78 32.32 10.07 -6.48
C ALA A 78 33.28 11.15 -7.03
N PRO A 79 34.27 10.76 -7.87
CA PRO A 79 35.04 11.73 -8.65
C PRO A 79 34.11 12.59 -9.50
N SER A 80 34.47 13.85 -9.74
CA SER A 80 33.66 14.83 -10.49
C SER A 80 33.28 14.42 -11.92
N SER A 81 33.86 13.34 -12.45
CA SER A 81 33.54 12.76 -13.75
C SER A 81 32.45 11.69 -13.70
N TYR A 82 31.99 11.28 -12.52
CA TYR A 82 31.02 10.20 -12.34
C TYR A 82 29.89 10.64 -11.41
N HIS A 83 28.69 10.77 -11.96
CA HIS A 83 27.48 11.12 -11.22
C HIS A 83 26.41 10.06 -11.47
N ARG A 84 26.33 9.10 -10.55
CA ARG A 84 25.38 7.99 -10.57
C ARG A 84 23.93 8.47 -10.66
N ILE A 85 23.62 9.62 -10.05
CA ILE A 85 22.27 10.20 -10.14
C ILE A 85 21.95 10.59 -11.59
N ASN A 86 22.90 11.19 -12.32
CA ASN A 86 22.71 11.56 -13.73
C ASN A 86 22.55 10.33 -14.62
N ASP A 87 23.31 9.27 -14.36
CA ASP A 87 23.15 7.99 -15.05
C ASP A 87 21.73 7.44 -14.86
N ILE A 88 21.21 7.47 -13.63
CA ILE A 88 19.85 7.00 -13.32
C ILE A 88 18.79 7.88 -14.02
N LYS A 89 18.96 9.20 -14.05
CA LYS A 89 18.05 10.12 -14.74
C LYS A 89 17.93 9.81 -16.24
N ALA A 90 18.99 9.29 -16.86
CA ALA A 90 19.00 8.92 -18.27
C ALA A 90 18.33 7.56 -18.56
N ILE A 91 18.00 6.77 -17.55
CA ILE A 91 17.35 5.47 -17.71
C ILE A 91 15.89 5.67 -18.08
N THR A 92 15.49 5.20 -19.25
CA THR A 92 14.09 5.23 -19.70
C THR A 92 13.32 4.04 -19.15
N LYS A 93 11.98 4.12 -19.15
CA LYS A 93 11.10 3.02 -18.73
C LYS A 93 11.33 1.73 -19.54
N ALA A 94 11.74 1.84 -20.80
CA ALA A 94 12.06 0.70 -21.66
C ALA A 94 13.37 -0.01 -21.26
N ASN A 95 14.30 0.72 -20.65
CA ASN A 95 15.62 0.25 -20.28
C ASN A 95 15.84 0.28 -18.75
N ALA A 96 14.75 0.18 -17.97
CA ALA A 96 14.84 0.12 -16.52
C ALA A 96 15.85 -0.96 -16.08
N THR A 97 16.60 -0.68 -15.02
CA THR A 97 17.65 -1.61 -14.58
C THR A 97 17.07 -2.96 -14.20
N ASP A 98 17.86 -4.02 -14.35
CA ASP A 98 17.53 -5.32 -13.80
C ASP A 98 17.23 -5.22 -12.30
N LEU A 99 16.20 -5.95 -11.87
CA LEU A 99 15.77 -5.96 -10.49
C LEU A 99 16.77 -6.76 -9.65
N VAL A 100 17.29 -6.14 -8.60
CA VAL A 100 18.22 -6.75 -7.65
C VAL A 100 17.44 -7.12 -6.39
N THR A 101 17.46 -8.40 -6.01
CA THR A 101 16.83 -8.87 -4.77
C THR A 101 17.50 -8.22 -3.56
N TRP A 102 16.69 -7.79 -2.61
CA TRP A 102 17.18 -7.15 -1.40
C TRP A 102 17.83 -8.18 -0.46
N PRO A 103 19.06 -7.97 0.03
CA PRO A 103 19.82 -9.01 0.72
C PRO A 103 19.29 -9.34 2.12
N GLN A 104 18.73 -8.36 2.83
CA GLN A 104 18.15 -8.60 4.17
C GLN A 104 16.71 -9.13 4.13
N ASP A 105 15.99 -8.94 3.02
CA ASP A 105 14.61 -9.39 2.86
C ASP A 105 14.37 -9.82 1.41
N THR A 106 14.44 -11.12 1.16
CA THR A 106 14.30 -11.69 -0.19
C THR A 106 12.89 -11.53 -0.76
N ARG A 107 11.93 -10.99 0.00
CA ARG A 107 10.60 -10.66 -0.51
C ARG A 107 10.62 -9.49 -1.48
N PHE A 108 11.56 -8.56 -1.31
CA PHE A 108 11.63 -7.33 -2.08
C PHE A 108 12.79 -7.34 -3.07
N ALA A 109 12.62 -6.63 -4.16
CA ALA A 109 13.67 -6.31 -5.12
C ALA A 109 13.61 -4.82 -5.47
N TYR A 110 14.75 -4.26 -5.85
CA TYR A 110 14.86 -2.86 -6.24
C TYR A 110 15.46 -2.68 -7.63
N GLY A 111 15.11 -1.57 -8.26
CA GLY A 111 15.70 -1.11 -9.51
C GLY A 111 15.67 0.42 -9.59
N PHE A 112 16.26 0.95 -10.65
CA PHE A 112 16.36 2.38 -10.91
C PHE A 112 15.77 2.75 -12.27
N CYS A 113 15.19 3.95 -12.33
CA CYS A 113 14.67 4.53 -13.56
C CYS A 113 14.66 6.06 -13.47
N GLY A 114 14.82 6.73 -14.60
CA GLY A 114 14.69 8.19 -14.76
C GLY A 114 13.26 8.62 -15.13
N GLU A 115 12.39 7.67 -15.41
CA GLU A 115 10.99 7.85 -15.79
C GLU A 115 10.05 7.11 -14.83
N SER A 116 8.81 7.60 -14.71
CA SER A 116 7.76 6.96 -13.92
C SER A 116 7.39 5.62 -14.56
N VAL A 117 7.54 4.53 -13.82
CA VAL A 117 7.20 3.18 -14.32
C VAL A 117 5.72 2.89 -14.17
N THR A 118 5.04 3.55 -13.24
CA THR A 118 3.59 3.45 -13.04
C THR A 118 2.77 4.32 -14.00
N ALA A 119 3.39 5.30 -14.66
CA ALA A 119 2.70 6.18 -15.61
C ALA A 119 2.27 5.43 -16.88
N PRO A 120 1.11 5.79 -17.48
CA PRO A 120 0.71 5.30 -18.79
C PRO A 120 1.78 5.62 -19.85
N VAL A 121 2.02 4.67 -20.78
CA VAL A 121 2.93 4.92 -21.92
C VAL A 121 2.31 5.99 -22.81
N GLY A 122 3.03 7.09 -23.05
CA GLY A 122 2.52 8.22 -23.82
C GLY A 122 1.73 9.25 -23.01
N ALA A 123 1.71 9.14 -21.67
CA ALA A 123 1.33 10.26 -20.82
C ALA A 123 2.30 11.42 -21.11
N ASP A 124 1.76 12.50 -21.69
CA ASP A 124 2.52 13.67 -22.05
C ASP A 124 3.07 14.34 -20.78
N THR A 125 4.32 14.01 -20.46
CA THR A 125 5.08 14.51 -19.31
C THR A 125 5.23 16.03 -19.28
N THR A 126 4.88 16.71 -20.39
CA THR A 126 4.93 18.16 -20.55
C THR A 126 3.55 18.84 -20.55
N ALA A 127 2.46 18.15 -20.90
CA ALA A 127 1.16 18.80 -21.09
C ALA A 127 0.22 18.78 -19.87
N THR A 128 0.38 17.87 -18.91
CA THR A 128 -0.62 17.72 -17.81
C THR A 128 -0.27 18.46 -16.53
N GLY A 129 0.94 19.03 -16.40
CA GLY A 129 1.40 19.68 -15.16
C GLY A 129 1.53 18.72 -13.97
N ASP A 130 1.22 17.43 -14.14
CA ASP A 130 1.38 16.42 -13.11
C ASP A 130 2.87 16.13 -12.95
N VAL A 131 3.43 16.63 -11.84
CA VAL A 131 4.85 16.48 -11.48
C VAL A 131 5.23 14.99 -11.43
N LYS A 132 4.23 14.10 -11.25
CA LYS A 132 4.42 12.65 -11.27
C LYS A 132 5.03 12.16 -12.59
N ASP A 133 4.74 12.72 -13.73
CA ASP A 133 5.21 12.11 -14.99
C ASP A 133 6.50 12.71 -15.54
N ARG A 134 7.14 13.66 -14.84
CA ARG A 134 8.40 14.28 -15.31
C ARG A 134 9.51 13.25 -15.56
N SER A 135 10.01 13.21 -16.79
CA SER A 135 11.24 12.52 -17.14
C SER A 135 12.46 13.23 -16.52
N GLY A 136 13.58 12.52 -16.41
CA GLY A 136 14.84 13.08 -15.92
C GLY A 136 14.91 13.28 -14.41
N VAL A 137 14.07 12.58 -13.64
CA VAL A 137 14.15 12.55 -12.16
C VAL A 137 14.56 11.16 -11.73
N ALA A 138 15.61 11.06 -10.91
CA ALA A 138 16.09 9.77 -10.45
C ALA A 138 15.06 9.12 -9.52
N ARG A 139 14.78 7.83 -9.76
CA ARG A 139 13.81 7.06 -8.99
C ARG A 139 14.37 5.74 -8.54
N VAL A 140 13.99 5.36 -7.32
CA VAL A 140 14.12 3.99 -6.82
C VAL A 140 12.75 3.33 -6.93
N ILE A 141 12.73 2.15 -7.54
CA ILE A 141 11.53 1.33 -7.70
C ILE A 141 11.69 0.13 -6.79
N ILE A 142 10.68 -0.11 -5.94
CA ILE A 142 10.60 -1.32 -5.11
C ILE A 142 9.42 -2.16 -5.59
N CYS A 143 9.66 -3.45 -5.75
CA CYS A 143 8.67 -4.45 -6.14
C CYS A 143 8.92 -5.75 -5.38
N TYR A 144 8.02 -6.72 -5.53
CA TYR A 144 8.29 -8.07 -5.03
C TYR A 144 9.38 -8.75 -5.87
N SER A 145 10.22 -9.54 -5.21
CA SER A 145 11.21 -10.36 -5.92
C SER A 145 10.52 -11.48 -6.71
N MET A 146 11.17 -11.91 -7.80
CA MET A 146 10.70 -13.03 -8.61
C MET A 146 10.65 -14.34 -7.80
N GLU A 147 11.56 -14.51 -6.83
CA GLU A 147 11.64 -15.69 -5.97
C GLU A 147 10.48 -15.78 -4.99
N PHE A 148 10.08 -14.64 -4.40
CA PHE A 148 8.95 -14.60 -3.47
C PHE A 148 7.64 -14.95 -4.14
N LYS A 149 7.42 -14.48 -5.37
CA LYS A 149 6.23 -14.79 -6.17
C LYS A 149 6.01 -16.30 -6.33
N HIS A 150 7.08 -17.09 -6.46
CA HIS A 150 6.97 -18.53 -6.66
C HIS A 150 6.45 -19.27 -5.42
N ARG A 151 6.54 -18.66 -4.23
CA ARG A 151 6.13 -19.26 -2.96
C ARG A 151 4.65 -19.07 -2.63
N ASP A 152 4.00 -18.03 -3.16
CA ASP A 152 2.57 -17.77 -2.95
C ASP A 152 1.84 -17.53 -4.29
N PRO A 153 1.41 -18.59 -4.99
CA PRO A 153 0.68 -18.48 -6.25
C PRO A 153 -0.77 -17.99 -6.08
N SER A 154 -1.30 -17.94 -4.86
CA SER A 154 -2.65 -17.43 -4.57
C SER A 154 -2.71 -15.90 -4.57
N GLN A 155 -1.54 -15.28 -4.37
CA GLN A 155 -1.30 -13.86 -4.42
C GLN A 155 -0.92 -13.50 -5.87
N GLN A 156 -1.92 -13.14 -6.68
CA GLN A 156 -1.77 -12.74 -8.08
C GLN A 156 -1.11 -11.35 -8.20
N TYR A 157 0.17 -11.24 -7.79
CA TYR A 157 0.97 -10.04 -8.01
C TYR A 157 1.72 -10.18 -9.34
N ASP A 158 1.58 -9.18 -10.20
CA ASP A 158 2.43 -9.07 -11.38
C ASP A 158 3.87 -8.78 -10.87
N PRO A 159 4.90 -9.50 -11.30
CA PRO A 159 6.29 -9.22 -10.92
C PRO A 159 6.74 -7.82 -11.36
N LYS A 160 5.98 -7.16 -12.24
CA LYS A 160 6.13 -5.75 -12.59
C LYS A 160 5.24 -4.82 -11.77
N THR A 161 4.46 -5.33 -10.82
CA THR A 161 3.70 -4.50 -9.87
C THR A 161 4.69 -3.79 -8.96
N VAL A 162 4.86 -2.51 -9.24
CA VAL A 162 5.60 -1.60 -8.39
C VAL A 162 4.82 -1.41 -7.09
N LEU A 163 5.46 -1.74 -5.97
CA LEU A 163 4.93 -1.49 -4.62
C LEU A 163 5.12 -0.03 -4.23
N TYR A 164 6.27 0.52 -4.59
CA TYR A 164 6.62 1.90 -4.28
C TYR A 164 7.61 2.47 -5.28
N GLU A 165 7.40 3.73 -5.65
CA GLU A 165 8.34 4.52 -6.46
C GLU A 165 8.72 5.77 -5.65
N LEU A 166 9.99 5.89 -5.30
CA LEU A 166 10.53 7.08 -4.66
C LEU A 166 11.29 7.92 -5.67
N ARG A 167 10.98 9.21 -5.74
CA ARG A 167 11.81 10.20 -6.43
C ARG A 167 12.83 10.76 -5.48
N PHE A 168 14.04 10.91 -5.97
CA PHE A 168 15.10 11.57 -5.25
C PHE A 168 15.89 12.41 -6.24
N ASP A 169 16.28 13.61 -5.80
CA ASP A 169 17.03 14.61 -6.58
C ASP A 169 16.18 15.44 -7.57
N TYR A 170 15.78 16.64 -7.10
CA TYR A 170 14.99 17.65 -7.83
C TYR A 170 15.84 18.87 -8.16
#